data_AF-A0A7K3QR77-F1
#
_entry.id   AF-A0A7K3QR77-F1
#
_cell.length_a   1.000
_cell.length_b   1.000
_cell.length_c   1.000
_cell.angle_alpha   90.00
_cell.angle_beta   90.00
_cell.angle_gamma   90.00
#
_symmetry.space_group_name_H-M   'P 1'
#
loop_
_entity.id
_entity.type
_entity.pdbx_description
1 polymer ?
#
loop_
_entity_poly.entity_id
_entity_poly.type
_entity_poly.pdbx_seq_one_letter_code
_entity_poly.pdbx_strand_id
1 'polypeptide(L)' 'MTREAVLALPQPLRWAAQLVWPTGTHRPHAAIVGQQFVHCPDCGVDTAASIHGTLIRCAEGHIVQVIA' A
#
# COMPACT_ATOMS: atom_id res chain seq x y z
N MET A 1 10.94 25.71 -1.53
CA MET A 1 11.08 25.50 -0.07
C MET A 1 11.56 24.08 0.16
N THR A 2 12.61 23.86 0.96
CA THR A 2 13.17 22.51 1.18
C THR A 2 12.47 21.80 2.34
N ARG A 3 12.59 20.46 2.41
CA ARG A 3 12.07 19.65 3.52
C ARG A 3 12.63 20.11 4.85
N GLU A 4 13.94 20.36 4.95
CA GLU A 4 14.56 20.85 6.17
C GLU A 4 14.00 22.22 6.59
N ALA A 5 13.76 23.12 5.62
CA ALA A 5 13.20 24.43 5.90
C ALA A 5 11.77 24.35 6.47
N VAL A 6 10.94 23.43 5.96
CA VAL A 6 9.57 23.21 6.49
C VAL A 6 9.62 22.60 7.89
N LEU A 7 10.48 21.60 8.12
CA LEU A 7 10.60 20.94 9.43
C LEU A 7 11.20 21.86 10.50
N ALA A 8 11.96 22.89 10.11
CA ALA A 8 12.48 23.90 11.03
C ALA A 8 11.43 24.92 11.49
N LEU A 9 10.25 25.00 10.86
CA LEU A 9 9.21 25.95 11.24
C LEU A 9 8.60 25.65 12.61
N PRO A 10 8.12 26.68 13.35
CA PRO A 10 7.27 26.50 14.53
C PRO A 10 6.00 25.70 14.21
N GLN A 11 5.49 24.95 15.18
CA GLN A 11 4.43 23.96 15.00
C GLN A 11 3.20 24.43 14.18
N PRO A 12 2.60 25.62 14.40
CA PRO A 12 1.46 26.04 13.58
C PRO A 12 1.83 26.33 12.12
N LEU A 13 3.00 26.94 11.88
CA LEU A 13 3.49 27.24 10.54
C LEU A 13 3.94 25.99 9.79
N ARG A 14 4.50 25.01 10.51
CA ARG A 14 4.88 23.71 9.97
C ARG A 14 3.68 22.96 9.42
N TRP A 15 2.56 22.93 10.15
CA TRP A 15 1.33 22.28 9.68
C TRP A 15 0.77 22.95 8.42
N ALA A 16 0.68 24.28 8.40
CA ALA A 16 0.23 25.00 7.22
C ALA A 16 1.16 24.76 6.01
N ALA A 17 2.48 24.78 6.23
CA ALA A 17 3.45 24.52 5.18
C ALA A 17 3.38 23.08 4.65
N GLN A 18 3.06 22.09 5.48
CA GLN A 18 2.92 20.68 5.08
C GLN A 18 1.70 20.40 4.21
N LEU A 19 0.67 21.26 4.22
CA LEU A 19 -0.47 21.15 3.30
C LEU A 19 -0.08 21.49 1.85
N VAL A 20 0.81 22.45 1.67
CA VAL A 20 1.24 22.95 0.36
C VAL A 20 2.52 22.24 -0.12
N TRP A 21 3.43 21.96 0.81
CA TRP A 21 4.68 21.22 0.59
C TRP A 21 4.75 20.01 1.52
N PRO A 22 4.08 18.91 1.19
CA PRO A 22 4.12 17.69 1.98
C PRO A 22 5.56 17.19 2.12
N THR A 23 6.06 17.14 3.36
CA THR A 23 7.43 16.72 3.71
C THR A 23 7.53 15.25 4.09
N GLY A 24 6.39 14.56 4.11
CA GLY A 24 6.36 13.11 4.18
C GLY A 24 6.72 12.54 2.82
N THR A 25 7.59 11.54 2.80
CA THR A 25 7.43 10.47 1.82
C THR A 25 5.99 10.00 1.96
N HIS A 26 5.16 10.19 0.93
CA HIS A 26 3.98 9.35 0.75
C HIS A 26 4.51 7.92 0.88
N ARG A 27 4.31 7.27 2.03
CA ARG A 27 4.37 5.82 2.02
C ARG A 27 3.27 5.44 1.04
N PRO A 28 3.55 4.66 -0.01
CA PRO A 28 2.48 4.15 -0.85
C PRO A 28 1.60 3.29 0.05
N HIS A 29 0.56 3.91 0.61
CA HIS A 29 -0.48 3.23 1.36
C HIS A 29 -1.27 2.48 0.29
N ALA A 30 -0.97 1.19 0.15
CA ALA A 30 -1.38 0.30 -0.91
C ALA A 30 -0.71 0.61 -2.27
N ALA A 31 0.18 -0.28 -2.70
CA ALA A 31 0.38 -0.45 -4.13
C ALA A 31 -0.96 -0.95 -4.72
N ILE A 32 -1.40 -0.36 -5.83
CA ILE A 32 -2.50 -0.94 -6.62
C ILE A 32 -1.98 -2.30 -7.11
N VAL A 33 -2.46 -3.37 -6.49
CA VAL A 33 -2.17 -4.75 -6.88
C VAL A 33 -3.34 -5.28 -7.68
N GLY A 34 -3.07 -6.04 -8.73
CA GLY A 34 -4.12 -6.76 -9.46
C GLY A 34 -4.88 -7.67 -8.50
N GLN A 35 -6.20 -7.70 -8.63
CA GLN A 35 -7.06 -8.58 -7.83
C GLN A 35 -7.90 -9.45 -8.73
N GLN A 36 -8.19 -10.66 -8.27
CA GLN A 36 -9.07 -11.61 -8.94
C GLN A 36 -9.77 -12.50 -7.90
N PHE A 37 -10.89 -13.10 -8.30
CA PHE A 37 -11.52 -14.14 -7.50
C PHE A 37 -10.95 -15.51 -7.89
N VAL A 38 -10.54 -16.29 -6.89
CA VAL A 38 -9.99 -17.64 -7.07
C VAL A 38 -10.53 -18.56 -5.99
N HIS A 39 -10.61 -19.85 -6.31
CA HIS A 39 -10.85 -20.87 -5.30
C HIS A 39 -9.58 -21.08 -4.48
N CYS A 40 -9.65 -20.91 -3.16
CA CYS A 40 -8.51 -21.19 -2.27
C CYS A 40 -8.66 -22.60 -1.67
N PRO A 41 -7.74 -23.54 -1.94
CA PRO A 41 -7.84 -24.91 -1.43
C PRO A 41 -7.72 -25.01 0.10
N ASP A 42 -6.96 -24.10 0.73
CA ASP A 42 -6.82 -24.05 2.19
C ASP A 42 -8.08 -23.49 2.86
N CYS A 43 -8.75 -22.52 2.25
CA CYS A 43 -9.99 -21.95 2.78
C CYS A 43 -11.23 -22.77 2.38
N GLY A 44 -11.16 -23.56 1.30
CA GLY A 44 -12.27 -24.33 0.75
C GLY A 44 -13.38 -23.48 0.12
N VAL A 45 -13.13 -22.20 -0.16
CA VAL A 45 -14.11 -21.25 -0.69
C VAL A 45 -13.49 -20.37 -1.78
N ASP A 46 -14.36 -19.77 -2.59
CA ASP A 46 -13.97 -18.71 -3.51
C ASP A 46 -13.76 -17.41 -2.74
N THR A 47 -12.60 -16.80 -2.92
CA THR A 47 -12.16 -15.64 -2.15
C THR A 47 -11.45 -14.64 -3.06
N ALA A 48 -11.45 -13.37 -2.65
CA ALA A 48 -10.66 -12.35 -3.31
C ALA A 48 -9.17 -12.63 -3.07
N ALA A 49 -8.36 -12.55 -4.13
CA ALA A 49 -6.94 -12.74 -4.07
C ALA A 49 -6.19 -11.60 -4.74
N SER A 50 -5.03 -11.24 -4.18
CA SER A 50 -4.14 -10.20 -4.69
C SER A 50 -2.91 -10.80 -5.36
N ILE A 51 -2.48 -10.16 -6.44
CA ILE A 51 -1.30 -10.53 -7.22
C ILE A 51 -0.07 -9.77 -6.67
N HIS A 52 0.91 -10.52 -6.20
CA HIS A 52 2.18 -10.05 -5.64
C HIS A 52 3.35 -10.56 -6.51
N GLY A 53 3.60 -9.89 -7.63
CA GLY A 53 4.60 -10.33 -8.60
C GLY A 53 4.19 -11.67 -9.22
N THR A 54 4.95 -12.73 -8.93
CA THR A 54 4.67 -14.10 -9.39
C THR A 54 3.77 -14.89 -8.45
N LEU A 55 3.27 -14.29 -7.36
CA LEU A 55 2.43 -14.99 -6.37
C LEU A 55 1.00 -14.46 -6.38
N ILE A 56 0.03 -15.36 -6.27
CA ILE A 56 -1.37 -15.03 -6.00
C ILE A 56 -1.67 -15.45 -4.56
N ARG A 57 -2.14 -14.51 -3.73
CA ARG A 57 -2.48 -14.76 -2.33
C ARG A 57 -3.95 -14.45 -2.04
N CYS A 58 -4.66 -15.34 -1.35
CA CYS A 58 -6.03 -15.07 -0.93
C CYS A 58 -6.11 -13.99 0.15
N ALA A 59 -7.33 -13.54 0.49
CA ALA A 59 -7.59 -12.56 1.54
C ALA A 59 -7.06 -13.00 2.92
N GLU A 60 -7.03 -14.31 3.18
CA GLU A 60 -6.49 -14.91 4.41
C GLU A 60 -4.96 -15.07 4.37
N GLY A 61 -4.32 -14.84 3.22
CA GLY A 61 -2.86 -14.81 3.05
C GLY A 61 -2.21 -16.10 2.55
N HIS A 62 -2.99 -17.15 2.25
CA HIS A 62 -2.52 -18.42 1.67
C HIS A 62 -2.07 -18.23 0.21
N ILE A 63 -1.07 -18.99 -0.23
CA ILE A 63 -0.59 -18.96 -1.62
C ILE A 63 -1.49 -19.87 -2.46
N VAL A 64 -2.25 -19.27 -3.37
CA VAL A 64 -3.20 -20.01 -4.22
C VAL A 64 -2.51 -20.51 -5.49
N GLN A 65 -1.62 -19.70 -6.07
CA GLN A 65 -0.93 -20.03 -7.31
C GLN A 65 0.38 -19.26 -7.45
N VAL A 66 1.34 -19.87 -8.15
CA VAL A 66 2.55 -19.21 -8.65
C VAL A 66 2.42 -19.01 -10.16
N ILE A 67 2.58 -17.78 -10.63
CA ILE A 67 2.58 -17.41 -12.05
C ILE A 67 4.01 -17.59 -12.56
N ALA A 68 4.20 -18.51 -13.50
CA ALA A 68 5.48 -18.81 -14.15
C ALA A 68 5.83 -17.78 -15.24
#